data_AF-A0A7D4BUB3-F1
#
_entry.id   AF-A0A7D4BUB3-F1
#
_cell.length_a   1.000
_cell.length_b   1.000
_cell.length_c   1.000
_cell.angle_alpha   90.00
_cell.angle_beta   90.00
_cell.angle_gamma   90.00
#
_symmetry.space_group_name_H-M   'P 1'
#
loop_
_entity.id
_entity.type
_entity.pdbx_description
1 polymer ?
#
loop_
_entity_poly.entity_id
_entity_poly.type
_entity_poly.pdbx_seq_one_letter_code
_entity_poly.pdbx_strand_id
1 'polypeptide(L)'
;MRYRELVPGLPGLLRLPVESSFAPQPNPAYRRLAAGRAVLVLGPDRRDYLTHPAARPYLDWALAQADFGHLNEYAAVVRVARNIGPHPPAYLLDQNGLLPHLKYLLPAIFSSYEPVPSVPGAYKLRVRK
;
A
#
# COMPACT_ATOMS: atom_id res chain seq x y z
N MET A 1 -21.68 -24.32 10.91
CA MET A 1 -21.14 -25.57 11.50
C MET A 1 -19.65 -25.65 11.17
N ARG A 2 -18.76 -25.53 12.17
CA ARG A 2 -17.30 -25.59 11.97
C ARG A 2 -16.83 -27.03 12.21
N TYR A 3 -16.04 -27.59 11.30
CA TYR A 3 -15.56 -28.98 11.31
C TYR A 3 -14.70 -29.36 12.55
N ARG A 4 -14.29 -28.38 13.37
CA ARG A 4 -13.41 -28.53 14.54
C ARG A 4 -14.07 -29.18 15.76
N GLU A 5 -15.39 -29.36 15.76
CA GLU A 5 -16.14 -29.90 16.90
C GLU A 5 -16.34 -31.41 16.85
N LEU A 6 -16.06 -32.07 15.72
CA LEU A 6 -16.33 -33.50 15.55
C LEU A 6 -15.21 -34.45 16.01
N VAL A 7 -13.99 -33.96 16.24
CA VAL A 7 -12.86 -34.83 16.62
C VAL A 7 -11.99 -34.19 17.69
N PRO A 8 -12.27 -34.44 18.99
CA PRO A 8 -11.37 -34.05 20.06
C PRO A 8 -10.08 -34.89 19.98
N GLY A 9 -8.92 -34.24 19.83
CA GLY A 9 -7.61 -34.91 19.95
C GLY A 9 -6.69 -34.87 18.72
N LEU A 10 -7.17 -34.44 17.54
CA LEU A 10 -6.30 -34.29 16.35
C LEU A 10 -5.23 -33.17 16.41
N PRO A 11 -5.38 -32.05 17.15
CA PRO A 11 -4.37 -30.98 17.09
C PRO A 11 -3.03 -31.33 17.77
N GLY A 12 -2.96 -32.43 18.54
CA GLY A 12 -1.71 -32.89 19.16
C GLY A 12 -0.85 -33.79 18.27
N LEU A 13 -1.47 -34.52 17.34
CA LEU A 13 -0.79 -35.45 16.43
C LEU A 13 -0.26 -34.75 15.18
N LEU A 14 -0.96 -33.70 14.76
CA LEU A 14 -0.53 -32.82 13.70
C LEU A 14 0.20 -31.65 14.36
N ARG A 15 1.54 -31.63 14.30
CA ARG A 15 2.37 -30.43 14.54
C ARG A 15 2.12 -29.37 13.45
N LEU A 16 0.86 -29.07 13.16
CA LEU A 16 0.46 -27.98 12.32
C LEU A 16 0.56 -26.73 13.18
N PRO A 17 1.48 -25.79 12.89
CA PRO A 17 1.49 -24.51 13.58
C PRO A 17 0.10 -23.88 13.44
N VAL A 18 -0.39 -23.27 14.52
CA VAL A 18 -1.72 -22.67 14.59
C VAL A 18 -1.93 -21.77 13.36
N GLU A 19 -3.03 -21.97 12.63
CA GLU A 19 -3.31 -21.32 11.34
C GLU A 19 -3.19 -19.78 11.41
N SER A 20 -3.37 -19.20 12.60
CA SER A 20 -3.15 -17.79 12.94
C SER A 20 -1.75 -17.26 12.57
N SER A 21 -0.74 -18.12 12.51
CA SER A 21 0.65 -17.78 12.17
C SER A 21 0.83 -17.46 10.68
N PHE A 22 -0.08 -17.93 9.82
CA PHE A 22 0.00 -17.75 8.37
C PHE A 22 -0.77 -16.52 7.88
N ALA A 23 -1.45 -15.80 8.77
CA ALA A 23 -2.09 -14.54 8.41
C ALA A 23 -1.00 -13.54 7.97
N PRO A 24 -1.10 -12.94 6.78
CA PRO A 24 -0.16 -11.91 6.36
C PRO A 24 -0.19 -10.77 7.38
N GLN A 25 0.96 -10.47 7.97
CA GLN A 25 1.08 -9.37 8.93
C GLN A 25 1.46 -8.08 8.19
N PRO A 26 0.85 -6.93 8.51
CA PRO A 26 1.24 -5.66 7.95
C PRO A 26 2.71 -5.37 8.27
N ASN A 27 3.41 -4.70 7.35
CA ASN A 27 4.82 -4.40 7.54
C ASN A 27 4.99 -3.58 8.85
N PRO A 28 5.83 -4.04 9.79
CA PRO A 28 5.97 -3.38 11.09
C PRO A 28 6.44 -1.92 10.97
N ALA A 29 7.16 -1.56 9.90
CA ALA A 29 7.58 -0.19 9.62
C ALA A 29 6.39 0.75 9.42
N TYR A 30 5.33 0.28 8.77
CA TYR A 30 4.15 1.07 8.40
C TYR A 30 3.00 0.98 9.40
N ARG A 31 3.11 0.09 10.42
CA ARG A 31 2.13 -0.03 11.52
C ARG A 31 1.93 1.28 12.29
N ARG A 32 2.93 2.17 12.29
CA ARG A 32 2.87 3.48 12.95
C ARG A 32 2.12 4.54 12.16
N LEU A 33 1.75 4.26 10.91
CA LEU A 33 0.92 5.15 10.11
C LEU A 33 -0.52 5.13 10.65
N ALA A 34 -1.22 6.25 10.52
CA ALA A 34 -2.57 6.38 11.07
C ALA A 34 -3.54 5.43 10.34
N ALA A 35 -3.94 4.36 11.03
CA ALA A 35 -4.89 3.37 10.54
C ALA A 35 -6.18 4.04 9.99
N GLY A 36 -6.73 3.45 8.92
CA GLY A 36 -7.95 3.94 8.28
C GLY A 36 -7.77 5.11 7.30
N ARG A 37 -6.54 5.61 7.09
CA ARG A 37 -6.25 6.62 6.06
C ARG A 37 -5.87 5.98 4.72
N ALA A 38 -6.24 6.63 3.61
CA ALA A 38 -5.91 6.14 2.28
C ALA A 38 -4.40 6.08 2.02
N VAL A 39 -3.92 4.91 1.55
CA VAL A 39 -2.52 4.62 1.22
C VAL A 39 -2.39 4.28 -0.26
N LEU A 40 -1.35 4.81 -0.90
CA LEU A 40 -0.86 4.32 -2.20
C LEU A 40 0.45 3.58 -1.99
N VAL A 41 0.51 2.32 -2.42
CA VAL A 41 1.73 1.52 -2.39
C VAL A 41 2.36 1.47 -3.77
N LEU A 42 3.60 1.92 -3.89
CA LEU A 42 4.41 1.86 -5.11
C LEU A 42 5.36 0.66 -5.05
N GLY A 43 4.79 -0.53 -5.01
CA GLY A 43 5.53 -1.79 -4.96
C GLY A 43 4.67 -3.02 -4.69
N PRO A 44 5.28 -4.21 -4.72
CA PRO A 44 4.55 -5.49 -4.71
C PRO A 44 3.98 -5.87 -3.34
N ASP A 45 4.42 -5.26 -2.24
CA ASP A 45 3.97 -5.65 -0.91
C ASP A 45 2.56 -5.11 -0.61
N ARG A 46 1.58 -6.01 -0.60
CA ARG A 46 0.15 -5.70 -0.39
C ARG A 46 -0.24 -5.68 1.08
N ARG A 47 0.64 -6.10 1.99
CA ARG A 47 0.30 -6.31 3.41
C ARG A 47 -0.11 -5.00 4.09
N ASP A 48 0.26 -3.86 3.53
CA ASP A 48 -0.10 -2.53 4.04
C ASP A 48 -1.57 -2.17 3.83
N TYR A 49 -2.21 -2.74 2.80
CA TYR A 49 -3.64 -2.60 2.56
C TYR A 49 -4.51 -3.36 3.58
N LEU A 50 -3.93 -4.24 4.40
CA LEU A 50 -4.67 -4.93 5.47
C LEU A 50 -5.12 -3.98 6.59
N THR A 51 -4.45 -2.83 6.73
CA THR A 51 -4.70 -1.86 7.82
C THR A 51 -5.14 -0.50 7.32
N HIS A 52 -5.05 -0.26 6.01
CA HIS A 52 -5.34 1.03 5.38
C HIS A 52 -6.18 0.83 4.11
N PRO A 53 -7.23 1.63 3.89
CA PRO A 53 -7.94 1.61 2.62
C PRO A 53 -6.99 2.01 1.47
N ALA A 54 -7.01 1.28 0.36
CA ALA A 54 -6.16 1.59 -0.79
C ALA A 54 -6.62 2.84 -1.53
N ALA A 55 -5.66 3.55 -2.13
CA ALA A 55 -5.93 4.55 -3.16
C ALA A 55 -6.53 3.83 -4.37
N ARG A 56 -7.80 4.06 -4.66
CA ARG A 56 -8.44 3.53 -5.87
C ARG A 56 -7.89 4.29 -7.09
N PRO A 57 -7.54 3.63 -8.21
CA PRO A 57 -7.70 2.20 -8.54
C PRO A 57 -6.50 1.30 -8.18
N TYR A 58 -5.46 1.82 -7.52
CA TYR A 58 -4.17 1.17 -7.29
C TYR A 58 -4.14 0.17 -6.12
N LEU A 59 -5.22 -0.58 -5.90
CA LEU A 59 -5.32 -1.61 -4.85
C LEU A 59 -4.37 -2.79 -5.10
N ASP A 60 -4.05 -3.05 -6.37
CA ASP A 60 -3.20 -4.15 -6.80
C ASP A 60 -2.00 -3.61 -7.57
N TRP A 61 -0.79 -3.94 -7.11
CA TRP A 61 0.44 -3.47 -7.75
C TRP A 61 0.60 -3.94 -9.19
N ALA A 62 0.19 -5.17 -9.51
CA ALA A 62 0.28 -5.69 -10.87
C ALA A 62 -0.68 -4.95 -11.80
N LEU A 63 -1.85 -4.54 -11.31
CA LEU A 63 -2.74 -3.64 -12.08
C LEU A 63 -2.17 -2.22 -12.18
N ALA A 64 -1.56 -1.74 -11.10
CA ALA A 64 -0.95 -0.41 -11.06
C ALA A 64 0.24 -0.27 -12.02
N GLN A 65 0.89 -1.38 -12.40
CA GLN A 65 1.97 -1.40 -13.40
C GLN A 65 1.53 -0.89 -14.77
N ALA A 66 0.26 -1.03 -15.16
CA ALA A 66 -0.25 -0.48 -16.41
C ALA A 66 -0.10 1.06 -16.51
N ASP A 67 0.07 1.72 -15.35
CA ASP A 67 0.35 3.15 -15.25
C ASP A 67 1.80 3.40 -14.77
N PHE A 68 2.18 2.87 -13.60
CA PHE A 68 3.48 3.17 -12.99
C PHE A 68 4.67 2.46 -13.64
N GLY A 69 4.43 1.40 -14.41
CA GLY A 69 5.45 0.74 -15.24
C GLY A 69 5.73 1.48 -16.56
N HIS A 70 4.86 2.43 -16.92
CA HIS A 70 4.87 3.14 -18.21
C HIS A 70 4.99 4.66 -18.02
N LEU A 71 5.68 5.13 -16.97
CA LEU A 71 5.80 6.58 -16.67
C LEU A 71 6.56 7.39 -17.74
N ASN A 72 7.22 6.71 -18.69
CA ASN A 72 7.78 7.31 -19.90
C ASN A 72 6.72 7.60 -20.99
N GLU A 73 5.49 7.09 -20.84
CA GLU A 73 4.38 7.29 -21.77
C GLU A 73 3.44 8.39 -21.27
N TYR A 74 3.20 9.40 -22.11
CA TYR A 74 2.31 10.52 -21.77
C TYR A 74 0.91 10.05 -21.32
N ALA A 75 0.36 9.03 -21.99
CA ALA A 75 -0.96 8.49 -21.66
C ALA A 75 -1.03 7.92 -20.24
N ALA A 76 0.01 7.21 -19.80
CA ALA A 76 0.09 6.67 -18.44
C ALA A 76 0.16 7.80 -17.40
N VAL A 77 1.02 8.80 -17.64
CA VAL A 77 1.17 9.96 -16.75
C VAL A 77 -0.16 10.71 -16.58
N VAL A 78 -0.91 10.91 -17.67
CA VAL A 78 -2.23 11.55 -17.61
C VAL A 78 -3.25 10.70 -16.84
N ARG A 79 -3.24 9.37 -16.99
CA ARG A 79 -4.11 8.49 -16.20
C ARG A 79 -3.81 8.56 -14.71
N VAL A 80 -2.52 8.54 -14.32
CA VAL A 80 -2.10 8.74 -12.93
C VAL A 80 -2.63 10.07 -12.39
N ALA A 81 -2.46 11.15 -13.14
CA ALA A 81 -2.93 12.47 -12.73
C ALA A 81 -4.46 12.52 -12.54
N ARG A 82 -5.22 11.91 -13.46
CA ARG A 82 -6.69 11.85 -13.38
C ARG A 82 -7.18 10.99 -12.21
N ASN A 83 -6.51 9.87 -11.95
CA ASN A 83 -6.93 8.93 -10.90
C ASN A 83 -6.60 9.44 -9.49
N ILE A 84 -5.45 10.10 -9.31
CA ILE A 84 -4.95 10.53 -7.99
C ILE A 84 -5.29 11.99 -7.70
N GLY A 85 -5.23 12.86 -8.72
CA GLY A 85 -5.36 14.31 -8.55
C GLY A 85 -6.58 14.77 -7.76
N PRO A 86 -7.80 14.26 -8.02
CA PRO A 86 -8.99 14.68 -7.30
C PRO A 86 -8.99 14.32 -5.81
N HIS A 87 -8.42 13.16 -5.46
CA HIS A 87 -8.42 12.63 -4.09
C HIS A 87 -7.07 11.99 -3.77
N PRO A 88 -6.02 12.81 -3.54
CA PRO A 88 -4.69 12.29 -3.28
C PRO A 88 -4.67 11.50 -1.96
N PRO A 89 -4.00 10.33 -1.92
CA PRO A 89 -3.93 9.51 -0.73
C PRO A 89 -3.14 10.24 0.38
N ALA A 90 -3.52 10.00 1.63
CA ALA A 90 -2.88 10.65 2.77
C ALA A 90 -1.43 10.18 2.96
N TYR A 91 -1.15 8.93 2.58
CA TYR A 91 0.16 8.31 2.67
C TYR A 91 0.57 7.64 1.36
N LEU A 92 1.87 7.63 1.10
CA LEU A 92 2.49 6.98 -0.03
C LEU A 92 3.66 6.14 0.47
N LEU A 93 3.70 4.87 0.06
CA LEU A 93 4.75 3.92 0.40
C LEU A 93 5.57 3.62 -0.86
N ASP A 94 6.74 4.24 -0.96
CA ASP A 94 7.65 4.10 -2.08
C ASP A 94 8.63 2.94 -1.86
N GLN A 95 8.26 1.76 -2.33
CA GLN A 95 9.08 0.55 -2.21
C GLN A 95 10.07 0.43 -3.38
N ASN A 96 9.73 0.98 -4.53
CA ASN A 96 10.51 0.88 -5.77
C ASN A 96 11.29 2.16 -6.12
N GLY A 97 11.23 3.21 -5.30
CA GLY A 97 11.94 4.47 -5.54
C GLY A 97 11.34 5.31 -6.68
N LEU A 98 10.03 5.21 -6.92
CA LEU A 98 9.33 5.91 -8.01
C LEU A 98 8.95 7.34 -7.66
N LEU A 99 8.91 7.71 -6.37
CA LEU A 99 8.43 9.02 -5.95
C LEU A 99 9.25 10.20 -6.52
N PRO A 100 10.60 10.17 -6.59
CA PRO A 100 11.37 11.25 -7.19
C PRO A 100 10.97 11.50 -8.65
N HIS A 101 10.76 10.43 -9.41
CA HIS A 101 10.32 10.51 -10.80
C HIS A 101 8.89 11.08 -10.88
N LEU A 102 7.98 10.61 -10.03
CA LEU A 102 6.60 11.13 -9.97
C LEU A 102 6.54 12.61 -9.56
N LYS A 103 7.44 13.08 -8.68
CA LYS A 103 7.56 14.51 -8.34
C LYS A 103 8.00 15.35 -9.54
N TYR A 104 8.87 14.81 -10.38
CA TYR A 104 9.30 15.47 -11.60
C TYR A 104 8.17 15.56 -12.65
N LEU A 105 7.45 14.46 -12.89
CA LEU A 105 6.38 14.41 -13.89
C LEU A 105 5.09 15.09 -13.46
N LEU A 106 4.71 14.93 -12.19
CA LEU A 106 3.42 15.35 -11.64
C LEU A 106 3.61 16.16 -10.34
N PRO A 107 4.34 17.29 -10.39
CA PRO A 107 4.70 18.07 -9.20
C PRO A 107 3.47 18.60 -8.45
N ALA A 108 2.40 18.94 -9.16
CA ALA A 108 1.17 19.44 -8.55
C ALA A 108 0.54 18.44 -7.54
N ILE A 109 0.74 17.15 -7.76
CA ILE A 109 0.21 16.07 -6.92
C ILE A 109 1.26 15.64 -5.90
N PHE A 110 2.48 15.31 -6.36
CA PHE A 110 3.45 14.60 -5.53
C PHE A 110 4.41 15.49 -4.73
N SER A 111 4.56 16.78 -5.06
CA SER A 111 5.52 17.66 -4.35
C SER A 111 5.09 17.96 -2.91
N SER A 112 3.81 17.80 -2.59
CA SER A 112 3.27 18.00 -1.23
C SER A 112 3.53 16.81 -0.29
N TYR A 113 4.13 15.72 -0.78
CA TYR A 113 4.47 14.55 0.03
C TYR A 113 5.83 14.71 0.71
N GLU A 114 5.81 14.67 2.03
CA GLU A 114 6.98 14.79 2.89
C GLU A 114 7.33 13.43 3.51
N PRO A 115 8.63 13.09 3.66
CA PRO A 115 9.02 11.83 4.26
C PRO A 115 8.54 11.75 5.71
N VAL A 116 8.07 10.57 6.11
CA VAL A 116 7.70 10.30 7.50
C VAL A 116 8.97 10.02 8.30
N PRO A 117 9.26 10.78 9.37
CA PRO A 117 10.43 10.52 10.19
C PRO A 117 10.44 9.09 10.72
N SER A 118 11.61 8.43 10.69
CA SER A 118 11.82 7.07 11.19
C SER A 118 11.13 5.93 10.43
N VAL A 119 10.50 6.20 9.27
CA VAL A 119 9.88 5.17 8.42
C VAL A 119 10.39 5.29 6.99
N PRO A 120 11.35 4.45 6.56
CA PRO A 120 11.93 4.55 5.23
C PRO A 120 10.89 4.24 4.14
N GLY A 121 10.93 5.03 3.06
CA GLY A 121 10.00 4.91 1.94
C GLY A 121 8.56 5.35 2.25
N ALA A 122 8.23 5.78 3.46
CA ALA A 122 6.91 6.34 3.76
C ALA A 122 6.89 7.85 3.62
N TYR A 123 5.85 8.36 2.98
CA TYR A 123 5.60 9.78 2.79
C TYR A 123 4.18 10.12 3.19
N LYS A 124 3.98 11.32 3.75
CA LYS A 124 2.70 11.85 4.16
C LYS A 124 2.37 13.10 3.36
N LEU A 125 1.12 13.19 2.91
CA LEU A 125 0.61 14.39 2.25
C LEU A 125 0.54 15.53 3.27
N ARG A 126 1.22 16.64 2.98
CA ARG A 126 1.08 17.89 3.74
C ARG A 126 -0.24 18.54 3.37
N VAL A 127 -1.17 18.59 4.31
CA VAL A 127 -2.40 19.38 4.18
C VAL A 127 -1.99 20.85 4.29
N ARG A 128 -2.22 21.64 3.23
CA ARG A 128 -2.11 23.10 3.35
C ARG A 128 -3.21 23.55 4.32
N LYS A 129 -2.82 24.16 5.44
CA LYS A 129 -3.73 24.87 6.34
C LYS A 129 -4.25 26.13 5.68
#